data_AF-A0A8J3QB70-F1
#
_entry.id   AF-A0A8J3QB70-F1
#
_cell.length_a   1.000
_cell.length_b   1.000
_cell.length_c   1.000
_cell.angle_alpha   90.00
_cell.angle_beta   90.00
_cell.angle_gamma   90.00
#
_symmetry.space_group_name_H-M   'P 1'
#
loop_
_entity.id
_entity.type
_entity.pdbx_description
1 polymer ?
#
loop_
_entity_poly.entity_id
_entity_poly.type
_entity_poly.pdbx_seq_one_letter_code
_entity_poly.pdbx_strand_id
1 'polypeptide(L)'
;MDSDSEQLWLAFVQAEQAYREAMGALRRTNMEEVLREGLERLPWRRQALAVLGASNVEISERLLPELFELAGVSHSLIDEVRRCISRIPRDVLERKLPGFVAVLIANPKSDYEAYRRTAELLRLLEMGDLLSELVDAAAMSPDSDIREVAVDFQRG
;
A
#
# COMPACT_ATOMS: atom_id res chain seq x y z
N MET A 1 -5.27 -25.75 32.13
CA MET A 1 -4.25 -25.31 31.15
C MET A 1 -3.03 -26.16 31.47
N ASP A 2 -2.46 -26.89 30.51
CA ASP A 2 -1.21 -27.62 30.79
C ASP A 2 -0.04 -26.64 30.89
N SER A 3 1.08 -27.10 31.45
CA SER A 3 2.27 -26.27 31.71
C SER A 3 2.79 -25.60 30.43
N ASP A 4 2.69 -26.27 29.28
CA ASP A 4 3.19 -25.75 28.01
C ASP A 4 2.28 -24.63 27.48
N SER A 5 0.96 -24.80 27.61
CA SER A 5 -0.02 -23.78 27.25
C SER A 5 0.10 -22.53 28.14
N GLU A 6 0.37 -22.71 29.44
CA GLU A 6 0.59 -21.59 30.36
C GLU A 6 1.88 -20.82 30.02
N GLN A 7 2.97 -21.53 29.69
CA GLN A 7 4.23 -20.91 29.27
C GLN A 7 4.08 -20.14 27.94
N LEU A 8 3.40 -20.73 26.95
CA LEU A 8 3.13 -20.07 25.67
C LEU A 8 2.26 -18.81 25.87
N TRP A 9 1.26 -18.89 26.75
CA TRP A 9 0.40 -17.74 27.07
C TRP A 9 1.19 -16.62 27.75
N LEU A 10 2.04 -16.95 28.73
CA LEU A 10 2.90 -15.96 29.39
C LEU A 10 3.86 -15.28 28.40
N ALA A 11 4.47 -16.05 27.50
CA ALA A 11 5.35 -15.51 26.46
C ALA A 11 4.60 -14.54 25.52
N PHE A 12 3.35 -14.87 25.15
CA PHE A 12 2.51 -13.99 24.35
C PHE A 12 2.19 -12.67 25.06
N VAL A 13 1.80 -12.72 26.33
CA VAL A 13 1.50 -11.52 27.13
C VAL A 13 2.74 -10.62 27.26
N GLN A 14 3.92 -11.21 27.47
CA GLN A 14 5.18 -10.46 27.54
C GLN A 14 5.53 -9.80 26.20
N ALA A 15 5.33 -10.52 25.08
CA ALA A 15 5.54 -9.96 23.75
C ALA A 15 4.59 -8.80 23.45
N GLU A 16 3.32 -8.91 23.86
CA GLU A 16 2.33 -7.83 23.71
C GLU A 16 2.71 -6.60 24.55
N GLN A 17 3.21 -6.79 25.77
CA GLN A 17 3.69 -5.69 26.61
C GLN A 17 4.89 -4.99 25.96
N ALA A 18 5.89 -5.75 25.51
CA ALA A 18 7.06 -5.19 24.81
C ALA A 18 6.65 -4.42 23.54
N TYR A 19 5.69 -4.94 22.78
CA TYR A 19 5.12 -4.25 21.61
C TYR A 19 4.45 -2.93 22.00
N ARG A 20 3.63 -2.90 23.06
CA ARG A 20 2.96 -1.68 23.54
C ARG A 20 3.97 -0.62 23.98
N GLU A 21 5.03 -1.02 24.69
CA GLU A 21 6.11 -0.14 25.10
C GLU A 21 6.87 0.44 23.90
N ALA A 22 7.22 -0.42 22.93
CA ALA A 22 7.88 0.00 21.68
C ALA A 22 7.01 0.95 20.85
N MET A 23 5.72 0.68 20.72
CA MET A 23 4.77 1.58 20.05
C MET A 23 4.66 2.93 20.78
N GLY A 24 4.65 2.91 22.11
CA GLY A 24 4.68 4.13 22.92
C GLY A 24 5.95 4.95 22.67
N ALA A 25 7.11 4.29 22.56
CA ALA A 25 8.38 4.95 22.22
C ALA A 25 8.36 5.51 20.79
N LEU A 26 7.89 4.73 19.82
CA LEU A 26 7.82 5.14 18.41
C LEU A 26 6.92 6.37 18.20
N ARG A 27 5.80 6.47 18.91
CA ARG A 27 4.91 7.65 18.86
C ARG A 27 5.56 8.94 19.38
N ARG A 28 6.66 8.84 20.14
CA ARG A 28 7.43 9.99 20.65
C ARG A 28 8.61 10.37 19.75
N THR A 29 8.84 9.64 18.67
CA THR A 29 9.89 9.95 17.68
C THR A 29 9.27 10.49 16.38
N ASN A 30 10.11 10.73 15.37
CA ASN A 30 9.62 10.96 14.01
C ASN A 30 9.12 9.66 13.37
N MET A 31 7.93 9.22 13.79
CA MET A 31 7.36 7.94 13.36
C MET A 31 7.20 7.84 11.83
N GLU A 32 6.94 8.96 11.15
CA GLU A 32 6.87 9.00 9.69
C GLU A 32 8.20 8.58 9.03
N GLU A 33 9.32 9.14 9.50
CA GLU A 33 10.65 8.83 8.96
C GLU A 33 11.06 7.38 9.21
N VAL A 34 10.79 6.88 10.42
CA VAL A 34 11.04 5.46 10.75
C VAL A 34 10.20 4.52 9.89
N LEU A 35 8.94 4.87 9.64
CA LEU A 35 8.06 4.06 8.80
C LEU A 35 8.47 4.14 7.32
N ARG A 36 8.88 5.30 6.82
CA ARG A 36 9.43 5.45 5.47
C ARG A 36 10.63 4.52 5.25
N GLU A 37 11.62 4.58 6.15
CA GLU A 37 12.79 3.67 6.11
C GLU A 37 12.38 2.20 6.21
N GLY A 38 11.37 1.90 7.04
CA GLY A 38 10.80 0.56 7.17
C GLY A 38 10.13 0.05 5.89
N LEU A 39 9.45 0.92 5.13
CA LEU A 39 8.82 0.58 3.85
C LEU A 39 9.87 0.31 2.76
N GLU A 40 10.99 1.01 2.76
CA GLU A 40 12.09 0.79 1.81
C GLU A 40 12.79 -0.56 2.04
N ARG A 41 12.90 -1.02 3.29
CA ARG A 41 13.64 -2.23 3.66
C ARG A 41 12.78 -3.50 3.61
N LEU A 42 13.09 -4.40 2.69
CA LEU A 42 12.40 -5.70 2.52
C LEU A 42 12.13 -6.46 3.84
N PRO A 43 13.09 -6.60 4.77
CA PRO A 43 12.85 -7.35 6.00
C PRO A 43 11.89 -6.67 6.98
N TRP A 44 11.63 -5.37 6.83
CA TRP A 44 10.90 -4.54 7.80
C TRP A 44 9.54 -4.07 7.27
N ARG A 45 9.34 -4.16 5.95
CA ARG A 45 8.17 -3.64 5.26
C ARG A 45 6.85 -4.13 5.83
N ARG A 46 6.75 -5.43 6.15
CA ARG A 46 5.53 -6.01 6.75
C ARG A 46 5.23 -5.37 8.10
N GLN A 47 6.24 -5.16 8.94
CA GLN A 47 6.11 -4.53 10.25
C GLN A 47 5.77 -3.04 10.10
N ALA A 48 6.40 -2.34 9.16
CA ALA A 48 6.08 -0.94 8.87
C ALA A 48 4.61 -0.78 8.44
N LEU A 49 4.11 -1.63 7.55
CA LEU A 49 2.71 -1.64 7.13
C LEU A 49 1.75 -1.99 8.30
N ALA A 50 2.12 -2.95 9.15
CA ALA A 50 1.32 -3.29 10.33
C ALA A 50 1.21 -2.11 11.30
N VAL A 51 2.34 -1.43 11.57
CA VAL A 51 2.37 -0.23 12.42
C VAL A 51 1.58 0.90 11.79
N LEU A 52 1.72 1.13 10.49
CA LEU A 52 0.96 2.15 9.76
C LEU A 52 -0.55 1.86 9.79
N GLY A 53 -0.93 0.59 9.63
CA GLY A 53 -2.29 0.08 9.81
C GLY A 53 -2.90 0.37 11.18
N ALA A 54 -2.07 0.42 12.22
CA ALA A 54 -2.48 0.73 13.60
C ALA A 54 -2.24 2.20 14.02
N SER A 55 -1.67 3.02 13.14
CA SER A 55 -1.32 4.42 13.40
C SER A 55 -2.38 5.40 12.88
N ASN A 56 -2.18 6.69 13.15
CA ASN A 56 -3.08 7.73 12.63
C ASN A 56 -2.98 7.86 11.10
N VAL A 57 -4.11 8.17 10.46
CA VAL A 57 -4.29 8.16 9.01
C VAL A 57 -3.43 9.22 8.30
N GLU A 58 -3.11 10.34 8.94
CA GLU A 58 -2.31 11.41 8.31
C GLU A 58 -0.88 10.96 8.07
N ILE A 59 -0.40 9.92 8.76
CA ILE A 59 0.90 9.31 8.43
C ILE A 59 0.80 8.51 7.13
N SER A 60 -0.30 7.75 6.94
CA SER A 60 -0.56 7.09 5.65
C SER A 60 -0.71 8.10 4.52
N GLU A 61 -1.34 9.24 4.77
CA GLU A 61 -1.46 10.33 3.80
C GLU A 61 -0.12 10.93 3.38
N ARG A 62 0.82 11.05 4.33
CA ARG A 62 2.16 11.58 4.10
C ARG A 62 3.06 10.54 3.41
N LEU A 63 2.86 9.26 3.68
CA LEU A 63 3.55 8.13 3.06
C LEU A 63 2.81 7.57 1.83
N LEU A 64 1.80 8.28 1.32
CA LEU A 64 1.03 7.83 0.17
C LEU A 64 1.89 7.57 -1.08
N PRO A 65 2.92 8.38 -1.41
CA PRO A 65 3.81 8.07 -2.53
C PRO A 65 4.46 6.69 -2.40
N GLU A 66 5.03 6.38 -1.24
CA GLU A 66 5.70 5.11 -0.95
C GLU A 66 4.70 3.95 -0.94
N LEU A 67 3.50 4.15 -0.41
CA LEU A 67 2.43 3.15 -0.46
C LEU A 67 1.96 2.88 -1.88
N PHE A 68 1.83 3.91 -2.72
CA PHE A 68 1.41 3.77 -4.11
C PHE A 68 2.46 2.97 -4.91
N GLU A 69 3.74 3.28 -4.74
CA GLU A 69 4.83 2.52 -5.35
C GLU A 69 4.78 1.04 -4.92
N LEU A 70 4.62 0.78 -3.62
CA LEU A 70 4.52 -0.59 -3.10
C LEU A 70 3.29 -1.34 -3.61
N ALA A 71 2.17 -0.66 -3.83
CA ALA A 71 0.97 -1.26 -4.40
C ALA A 71 1.22 -1.77 -5.83
N GLY A 72 2.14 -1.14 -6.57
CA GLY A 72 2.52 -1.52 -7.92
C GLY A 72 3.48 -2.70 -8.02
N VAL A 73 4.30 -2.97 -6.99
CA VAL A 73 5.43 -3.92 -7.09
C VAL A 73 5.39 -5.11 -6.12
N SER A 74 4.61 -5.06 -5.04
CA SER A 74 4.69 -6.07 -3.98
C SER A 74 3.55 -7.07 -3.99
N HIS A 75 3.77 -8.28 -4.50
CA HIS A 75 2.75 -9.34 -4.50
C HIS A 75 2.34 -9.83 -3.10
N SER A 76 3.29 -9.98 -2.17
CA SER A 76 3.03 -10.62 -0.87
C SER A 76 2.48 -9.68 0.21
N LEU A 77 2.42 -8.39 -0.07
CA LEU A 77 1.99 -7.34 0.87
C LEU A 77 0.89 -6.44 0.28
N ILE A 78 0.36 -6.79 -0.89
CA ILE A 78 -0.56 -5.93 -1.63
C ILE A 78 -1.82 -5.61 -0.83
N ASP A 79 -2.33 -6.57 -0.05
CA ASP A 79 -3.52 -6.41 0.77
C ASP A 79 -3.26 -5.50 1.98
N GLU A 80 -2.10 -5.61 2.61
CA GLU A 80 -1.66 -4.69 3.67
C GLU A 80 -1.51 -3.25 3.14
N VAL A 81 -0.91 -3.08 1.96
CA VAL A 81 -0.75 -1.75 1.33
C VAL A 81 -2.10 -1.15 0.97
N ARG A 82 -2.97 -1.91 0.28
CA ARG A 82 -4.33 -1.49 -0.08
C ARG A 82 -5.15 -1.10 1.13
N ARG A 83 -5.07 -1.87 2.23
CA ARG A 83 -5.71 -1.50 3.50
C ARG A 83 -5.20 -0.17 4.04
N CYS A 84 -3.89 0.09 3.99
CA CYS A 84 -3.34 1.37 4.43
C CYS A 84 -3.84 2.54 3.58
N ILE A 85 -3.88 2.38 2.25
CA ILE A 85 -4.36 3.41 1.31
C ILE A 85 -5.87 3.65 1.50
N SER A 86 -6.68 2.60 1.63
CA SER A 86 -8.15 2.70 1.74
C SER A 86 -8.65 3.45 2.98
N ARG A 87 -7.79 3.62 3.99
CA ARG A 87 -8.10 4.39 5.19
C ARG A 87 -7.99 5.89 4.97
N ILE A 88 -7.26 6.33 3.94
CA ILE A 88 -7.04 7.74 3.63
C ILE A 88 -8.36 8.38 3.19
N PRO A 89 -8.68 9.60 3.65
CA PRO A 89 -9.88 10.31 3.22
C PRO A 89 -9.98 10.42 1.70
N ARG A 90 -11.20 10.22 1.18
CA ARG A 90 -11.43 10.14 -0.26
C ARG A 90 -11.03 11.42 -1.00
N ASP A 91 -11.29 12.59 -0.43
CA ASP A 91 -10.89 13.88 -0.99
C ASP A 91 -9.36 14.02 -1.13
N VAL A 92 -8.60 13.41 -0.22
CA VAL A 92 -7.14 13.39 -0.29
C VAL A 92 -6.67 12.47 -1.42
N LEU A 93 -7.28 11.30 -1.56
CA LEU A 93 -6.98 10.35 -2.64
C LEU A 93 -7.30 10.94 -4.02
N GLU A 94 -8.48 11.53 -4.18
CA GLU A 94 -8.92 12.19 -5.42
C GLU A 94 -7.99 13.32 -5.84
N ARG A 95 -7.43 14.05 -4.87
CA ARG A 95 -6.46 15.13 -5.15
C ARG A 95 -5.06 14.62 -5.49
N LYS A 96 -4.60 13.51 -4.89
CA LYS A 96 -3.20 13.06 -5.00
C LYS A 96 -2.98 11.97 -6.05
N LEU A 97 -3.86 10.97 -6.12
CA LEU A 97 -3.66 9.80 -6.99
C LEU A 97 -3.56 10.13 -8.48
N PRO A 98 -4.27 11.13 -9.05
CA PRO A 98 -4.10 11.48 -10.47
C PRO A 98 -2.64 11.81 -10.82
N GLY A 99 -1.92 12.48 -9.93
CA GLY A 99 -0.51 12.80 -10.13
C GLY A 99 0.37 11.55 -10.20
N PHE A 100 0.12 10.55 -9.36
CA PHE A 100 0.90 9.31 -9.36
C PHE A 100 0.58 8.42 -10.55
N VAL A 101 -0.70 8.34 -10.93
CA VAL A 101 -1.14 7.62 -12.14
C VAL A 101 -0.55 8.26 -13.39
N ALA A 102 -0.53 9.58 -13.50
CA ALA A 102 0.10 10.28 -14.60
C ALA A 102 1.62 9.98 -14.70
N VAL A 103 2.32 9.94 -13.57
CA VAL A 103 3.75 9.54 -13.52
C VAL A 103 3.95 8.10 -13.97
N LEU A 104 3.10 7.17 -13.53
CA LEU A 104 3.14 5.77 -13.96
C LEU A 104 2.91 5.64 -15.47
N ILE A 105 1.93 6.35 -16.02
CA ILE A 105 1.63 6.36 -17.46
C ILE A 105 2.80 6.92 -18.27
N ALA A 106 3.39 8.03 -17.81
CA ALA A 106 4.47 8.70 -18.51
C ALA A 106 5.82 7.96 -18.41
N ASN A 107 5.95 6.98 -17.52
CA ASN A 107 7.20 6.26 -17.31
C ASN A 107 7.35 5.11 -18.35
N PRO A 108 8.32 5.19 -19.28
CA PRO A 108 8.52 4.17 -20.31
C PRO A 108 9.05 2.84 -19.77
N LYS A 109 9.41 2.78 -18.48
CA LYS A 109 9.85 1.56 -17.80
C LYS A 109 8.73 0.89 -17.00
N SER A 110 7.53 1.47 -16.95
CA SER A 110 6.38 0.82 -16.35
C SER A 110 6.04 -0.45 -17.12
N ASP A 111 5.73 -1.51 -16.40
CA ASP A 111 5.40 -2.81 -16.96
C ASP A 111 3.91 -3.13 -16.78
N TYR A 112 3.51 -4.29 -17.32
CA TYR A 112 2.17 -4.84 -17.20
C TYR A 112 1.69 -4.95 -15.74
N GLU A 113 2.54 -5.42 -14.81
CA GLU A 113 2.14 -5.57 -13.42
C GLU A 113 1.86 -4.20 -12.78
N ALA A 114 2.70 -3.20 -13.01
CA ALA A 114 2.46 -1.86 -12.49
C ALA A 114 1.10 -1.29 -12.94
N TYR A 115 0.75 -1.45 -14.23
CA TYR A 115 -0.56 -1.06 -14.75
C TYR A 115 -1.70 -1.87 -14.14
N ARG A 116 -1.60 -3.20 -14.14
CA ARG A 116 -2.63 -4.09 -13.61
C ARG A 116 -2.90 -3.83 -12.13
N ARG A 117 -1.86 -3.69 -11.31
CA ARG A 117 -2.01 -3.46 -9.86
C ARG A 117 -2.57 -2.09 -9.54
N THR A 118 -2.20 -1.08 -10.33
CA THR A 118 -2.78 0.26 -10.22
C THR A 118 -4.27 0.22 -10.61
N ALA A 119 -4.64 -0.46 -11.69
CA ALA A 119 -6.04 -0.62 -12.09
C ALA A 119 -6.87 -1.33 -11.00
N GLU A 120 -6.34 -2.42 -10.43
CA GLU A 120 -6.96 -3.11 -9.30
C GLU A 120 -7.12 -2.21 -8.07
N LEU A 121 -6.14 -1.37 -7.76
CA LEU A 121 -6.20 -0.40 -6.66
C LEU A 121 -7.29 0.66 -6.93
N LEU A 122 -7.30 1.27 -8.11
CA LEU A 122 -8.28 2.31 -8.46
C LEU A 122 -9.71 1.76 -8.44
N ARG A 123 -9.90 0.51 -8.88
CA ARG A 123 -11.18 -0.20 -8.77
C ARG A 123 -11.57 -0.42 -7.32
N LEU A 124 -10.65 -0.87 -6.46
CA LEU A 124 -10.89 -1.04 -5.03
C LEU A 124 -11.32 0.28 -4.35
N LEU A 125 -10.75 1.41 -4.79
CA LEU A 125 -11.05 2.74 -4.26
C LEU A 125 -12.27 3.40 -4.92
N GLU A 126 -12.94 2.69 -5.85
CA GLU A 126 -14.09 3.21 -6.61
C GLU A 126 -13.79 4.53 -7.35
N MET A 127 -12.58 4.64 -7.91
CA MET A 127 -12.11 5.81 -8.66
C MET A 127 -12.28 5.59 -10.17
N GLY A 128 -13.53 5.46 -10.61
CA GLY A 128 -13.88 5.07 -11.98
C GLY A 128 -13.27 5.95 -13.06
N ASP A 129 -13.30 7.28 -12.89
CA ASP A 129 -12.75 8.22 -13.88
C ASP A 129 -11.23 8.03 -14.05
N LEU A 130 -10.50 7.95 -12.93
CA LEU A 130 -9.05 7.75 -12.96
C LEU A 130 -8.67 6.34 -13.44
N LEU A 131 -9.50 5.33 -13.16
CA LEU A 131 -9.35 4.00 -13.73
C LEU A 131 -9.52 4.03 -15.25
N SER A 132 -10.53 4.75 -15.77
CA SER A 132 -10.75 4.91 -17.21
C SER A 132 -9.53 5.55 -17.88
N GLU A 133 -8.96 6.60 -17.29
CA GLU A 133 -7.74 7.25 -17.81
C GLU A 133 -6.56 6.27 -17.92
N LEU A 134 -6.34 5.45 -16.88
CA LEU A 134 -5.28 4.44 -16.89
C LEU A 134 -5.52 3.37 -17.96
N VAL A 135 -6.77 2.92 -18.12
CA VAL A 135 -7.18 1.90 -19.10
C VAL A 135 -7.01 2.42 -20.53
N ASP A 136 -7.39 3.67 -20.79
CA ASP A 136 -7.20 4.29 -22.11
C ASP A 136 -5.71 4.44 -22.44
N ALA A 137 -4.89 4.84 -21.46
CA ALA A 137 -3.44 4.86 -21.62
C ALA A 137 -2.87 3.46 -21.90
N ALA A 138 -3.34 2.44 -21.18
CA ALA A 138 -2.93 1.06 -21.38
C ALA A 138 -3.26 0.56 -22.80
N ALA A 139 -4.45 0.89 -23.33
CA ALA A 139 -4.88 0.53 -24.68
C ALA A 139 -3.97 1.10 -25.78
N MET A 140 -3.40 2.27 -25.53
CA MET A 140 -2.49 2.98 -26.45
C MET A 140 -1.02 2.60 -26.27
N SER A 141 -0.70 1.73 -25.30
CA SER A 141 0.68 1.31 -25.04
C SER A 141 1.27 0.56 -26.24
N PRO A 142 2.55 0.78 -26.61
CA PRO A 142 3.23 -0.04 -27.60
C PRO A 142 3.46 -1.48 -27.12
N ASP A 143 3.50 -1.71 -25.80
CA ASP A 143 3.65 -3.02 -25.19
C ASP A 143 2.33 -3.81 -25.27
N SER A 144 2.38 -5.04 -25.82
CA SER A 144 1.22 -5.90 -25.93
C SER A 144 0.65 -6.32 -24.58
N ASP A 145 1.51 -6.53 -23.59
CA ASP A 145 1.11 -7.08 -22.30
C ASP A 145 0.34 -5.99 -21.53
N ILE A 146 0.82 -4.74 -21.58
CA ILE A 146 0.10 -3.60 -21.01
C ILE A 146 -1.29 -3.42 -21.66
N ARG A 147 -1.42 -3.63 -22.98
CA ARG A 147 -2.73 -3.54 -23.65
C ARG A 147 -3.74 -4.59 -23.14
N GLU A 148 -3.29 -5.72 -22.59
CA GLU A 148 -4.20 -6.71 -21.97
C GLU A 148 -4.94 -6.12 -20.76
N VAL A 149 -4.31 -5.20 -20.02
CA VAL A 149 -4.96 -4.49 -18.90
C VAL A 149 -6.19 -3.73 -19.39
N ALA A 150 -6.13 -3.09 -20.56
CA ALA A 150 -7.28 -2.40 -21.10
C ALA A 150 -8.44 -3.37 -21.39
N VAL A 151 -8.14 -4.55 -21.96
CA VAL A 151 -9.14 -5.58 -22.27
C VAL A 151 -9.80 -6.12 -21.00
N ASP A 152 -9.01 -6.35 -19.95
CA ASP A 152 -9.48 -6.89 -18.68
C ASP A 152 -10.41 -5.92 -17.92
N PHE A 153 -10.15 -4.61 -18.02
CA PHE A 153 -10.84 -3.59 -17.23
C PHE A 153 -11.88 -2.76 -18.01
N GLN A 154 -11.93 -2.81 -19.35
CA GLN A 154 -13.01 -2.18 -20.14
C GLN A 154 -14.36 -2.92 -20.06
N ARG A 155 -14.37 -4.17 -19.58
CA ARG A 155 -15.54 -5.06 -19.57
C ARG A 155 -16.20 -5.24 -18.21
N GLY A 156 -15.66 -4.63 -17.15
CA GLY A 156 -16.14 -4.76 -15.77
C GLY A 156 -16.64 -3.42 -15.23
#